data_AF-A0A416MJZ1-F1
#
_entry.id   AF-A0A416MJZ1-F1
#
_cell.length_a   1.000
_cell.length_b   1.000
_cell.length_c   1.000
_cell.angle_alpha   90.00
_cell.angle_beta   90.00
_cell.angle_gamma   90.00
#
_symmetry.space_group_name_H-M   'P 1'
#
loop_
_entity.id
_entity.type
_entity.pdbx_description
1 polymer ?
#
loop_
_entity_poly.entity_id
_entity_poly.type
_entity_poly.pdbx_seq_one_letter_code
_entity_poly.pdbx_strand_id
1 'polypeptide(L)'
;MAVFVLIRIQKHINNVLYLIGYFALTGITVYLIYVEPDLSTSMIIVFALVAMVFVTGISWKWVGGVLGVVAVFVGALLFCIYEPEQKTLNWFIEKDILQQYQVNRINSYFFPEDYPDQTRQQLNSVMAIGGGQLLGKGLNNSTYESVKNGNFLSEEQCDFIFAVVGEELGFAGSAFIILIYLLLFIEA
;
A
#
# COMPACT_ATOMS: atom_id res chain seq x y z
N MET A 1 -30.54 2.26 1.38
CA MET A 1 -30.52 1.83 -0.03
C MET A 1 -29.40 0.80 -0.31
N ALA A 2 -28.16 1.04 0.13
CA ALA A 2 -27.04 0.11 0.00
C ALA A 2 -27.31 -1.30 0.56
N VAL A 3 -27.93 -1.41 1.74
CA VAL A 3 -28.28 -2.71 2.37
C VAL A 3 -29.26 -3.53 1.52
N PHE A 4 -30.21 -2.87 0.84
CA PHE A 4 -31.19 -3.57 -0.01
C PHE A 4 -30.54 -4.11 -1.30
N VAL A 5 -29.59 -3.36 -1.86
CA VAL A 5 -28.77 -3.81 -3.00
C VAL A 5 -27.88 -4.99 -2.59
N LEU A 6 -27.25 -4.93 -1.42
CA LEU A 6 -26.43 -6.03 -0.87
C LEU A 6 -27.23 -7.32 -0.68
N ILE A 7 -28.44 -7.25 -0.10
CA ILE A 7 -29.31 -8.43 0.08
C ILE A 7 -29.78 -9.03 -1.26
N ARG A 8 -29.97 -8.19 -2.29
CA ARG A 8 -30.32 -8.65 -3.65
C ARG A 8 -29.13 -9.35 -4.32
N ILE A 9 -27.92 -8.83 -4.13
CA ILE A 9 -26.66 -9.39 -4.66
C ILE A 9 -26.30 -10.71 -3.95
N GLN A 10 -26.54 -10.81 -2.64
CA GLN A 10 -26.25 -12.00 -1.83
C GLN A 10 -26.92 -13.28 -2.38
N LYS A 11 -28.13 -13.18 -2.95
CA LYS A 11 -28.84 -14.33 -3.54
C LYS A 11 -28.15 -14.95 -4.76
N HIS A 12 -27.29 -14.21 -5.46
CA HIS A 12 -26.63 -14.67 -6.68
C HIS A 12 -25.11 -14.81 -6.56
N ILE A 13 -24.50 -14.42 -5.44
CA ILE A 13 -23.03 -14.34 -5.32
C ILE A 13 -22.33 -15.70 -5.26
N ASN A 14 -23.03 -16.75 -4.80
CA ASN A 14 -22.53 -18.12 -4.83
C ASN A 14 -22.64 -18.78 -6.22
N ASN A 15 -23.26 -18.11 -7.20
CA ASN A 15 -23.30 -18.60 -8.58
C ASN A 15 -22.02 -18.18 -9.31
N VAL A 16 -21.24 -19.16 -9.75
CA VAL A 16 -19.95 -18.99 -10.42
C VAL A 16 -20.04 -18.04 -11.62
N LEU A 17 -21.14 -18.10 -12.39
CA LEU A 17 -21.34 -17.24 -13.57
C LEU A 17 -21.42 -15.74 -13.22
N TYR A 18 -22.07 -15.39 -12.12
CA TYR A 18 -22.17 -14.00 -11.67
C TYR A 18 -20.85 -13.52 -11.10
N LEU A 19 -20.15 -14.38 -10.35
CA LEU A 19 -18.81 -14.09 -9.84
C LEU A 19 -17.84 -13.78 -10.98
N ILE A 20 -17.83 -14.62 -12.02
CA ILE A 20 -17.03 -14.39 -13.25
C ILE A 20 -17.41 -13.06 -13.90
N GLY A 21 -18.70 -12.72 -13.99
CA GLY A 21 -19.15 -11.44 -14.54
C GLY A 21 -18.59 -10.24 -13.79
N TYR A 22 -18.61 -10.26 -12.45
CA TYR A 22 -18.04 -9.19 -11.61
C TYR A 22 -16.52 -9.07 -11.76
N PHE A 23 -15.81 -10.21 -11.76
CA PHE A 23 -14.36 -10.23 -11.97
C PHE A 23 -13.98 -9.78 -13.39
N ALA A 24 -14.77 -10.12 -14.40
CA ALA A 24 -14.53 -9.69 -15.78
C ALA A 24 -14.70 -8.17 -15.93
N LEU A 25 -15.78 -7.61 -15.40
CA LEU A 25 -16.05 -6.16 -15.49
C LEU A 25 -15.01 -5.33 -14.73
N THR A 26 -14.63 -5.81 -13.54
CA THR A 26 -13.57 -5.15 -12.75
C THR A 26 -12.20 -5.37 -13.38
N GLY A 27 -11.95 -6.55 -13.95
CA GLY A 27 -10.72 -6.87 -14.67
C GLY A 27 -10.47 -5.96 -15.86
N ILE A 28 -11.52 -5.57 -16.60
CA ILE A 28 -11.42 -4.56 -17.67
C ILE A 28 -10.97 -3.20 -17.09
N THR A 29 -11.54 -2.79 -15.96
CA THR A 29 -11.18 -1.52 -15.31
C THR A 29 -9.73 -1.54 -14.81
N VAL A 30 -9.33 -2.62 -14.15
CA VAL A 30 -7.95 -2.83 -13.68
C VAL A 30 -6.97 -2.86 -14.84
N TYR A 31 -7.33 -3.50 -15.96
CA TYR A 31 -6.49 -3.55 -17.15
C TYR A 31 -6.29 -2.16 -17.77
N LEU A 32 -7.34 -1.35 -17.89
CA LEU A 32 -7.22 0.02 -18.39
C LEU A 32 -6.28 0.86 -17.52
N ILE A 33 -6.37 0.73 -16.20
CA ILE A 33 -5.49 1.45 -15.26
C ILE A 33 -4.04 0.94 -15.33
N TYR A 34 -3.86 -0.36 -15.54
CA TYR A 34 -2.54 -0.93 -15.74
C TYR A 34 -1.86 -0.41 -17.02
N VAL A 35 -2.65 -0.13 -18.07
CA VAL A 35 -2.16 0.52 -19.32
C VAL A 35 -1.74 1.97 -19.08
N GLU A 36 -2.25 2.63 -18.03
CA GLU A 36 -1.85 3.99 -17.57
C GLU A 36 -0.65 3.99 -16.60
N PRO A 37 0.25 3.00 -16.73
CA PRO A 37 1.20 2.52 -15.72
C PRO A 37 0.92 2.76 -14.21
N ASP A 38 -0.35 2.79 -13.76
CA ASP A 38 -0.66 2.98 -12.33
C ASP A 38 -0.89 1.65 -11.60
N LEU A 39 0.21 1.08 -11.10
CA LEU A 39 0.17 -0.16 -10.33
C LEU A 39 -0.51 0.01 -8.95
N SER A 40 -0.40 1.18 -8.33
CA SER A 40 -0.92 1.40 -6.98
C SER A 40 -2.44 1.39 -7.00
N THR A 41 -3.04 2.17 -7.90
CA THR A 41 -4.49 2.30 -8.02
C THR A 41 -5.14 0.99 -8.46
N SER A 42 -4.52 0.27 -9.38
CA SER A 42 -5.01 -1.05 -9.81
C SER A 42 -5.04 -2.06 -8.66
N MET A 43 -4.02 -2.09 -7.79
CA MET A 43 -4.02 -2.93 -6.59
C MET A 43 -5.14 -2.54 -5.61
N ILE A 44 -5.35 -1.24 -5.35
CA ILE A 44 -6.40 -0.76 -4.42
C ILE A 44 -7.78 -1.24 -4.87
N ILE A 45 -8.09 -1.16 -6.16
CA ILE A 45 -9.39 -1.61 -6.71
C ILE A 45 -9.58 -3.11 -6.54
N VAL A 46 -8.53 -3.90 -6.78
CA VAL A 46 -8.58 -5.36 -6.57
C VAL A 46 -8.83 -5.68 -5.09
N PHE A 47 -8.12 -5.03 -4.18
CA PHE A 47 -8.34 -5.20 -2.74
C PHE A 47 -9.74 -4.79 -2.31
N ALA A 48 -10.25 -3.66 -2.80
CA ALA A 48 -11.61 -3.20 -2.52
C ALA A 48 -12.66 -4.20 -3.02
N LEU A 49 -12.48 -4.77 -4.21
CA LEU A 49 -13.37 -5.81 -4.73
C LEU A 49 -13.36 -7.06 -3.84
N VAL A 50 -12.18 -7.54 -3.45
CA VAL A 50 -12.05 -8.71 -2.56
C VAL A 50 -12.73 -8.44 -1.22
N ALA A 51 -12.52 -7.25 -0.64
CA ALA A 51 -13.17 -6.84 0.60
C ALA A 51 -14.70 -6.79 0.47
N MET A 52 -15.23 -6.22 -0.61
CA MET A 52 -16.68 -6.19 -0.86
C MET A 52 -17.28 -7.59 -1.01
N VAL A 53 -16.61 -8.48 -1.76
CA VAL A 53 -17.04 -9.88 -1.94
C VAL A 53 -17.04 -10.62 -0.60
N PHE A 54 -16.06 -10.34 0.27
CA PHE A 54 -16.01 -10.91 1.62
C PHE A 54 -17.19 -10.45 2.49
N VAL A 55 -17.52 -9.15 2.47
CA VAL A 55 -18.63 -8.56 3.23
C VAL A 55 -19.99 -9.11 2.79
N THR A 56 -20.16 -9.49 1.51
CA THR A 56 -21.41 -10.07 1.00
C THR A 56 -21.76 -11.48 1.50
N GLY A 57 -20.92 -12.09 2.34
CA GLY A 57 -21.23 -13.38 2.98
C GLY A 57 -21.07 -14.61 2.07
N ILE A 58 -20.01 -14.62 1.25
CA ILE A 58 -19.65 -15.76 0.39
C ILE A 58 -19.29 -16.99 1.25
N SER A 59 -19.51 -18.20 0.73
CA SER A 59 -19.24 -19.42 1.51
C SER A 59 -17.75 -19.54 1.88
N TRP A 60 -17.45 -20.03 3.10
CA TRP A 60 -16.07 -20.21 3.60
C TRP A 60 -15.17 -21.08 2.72
N LYS A 61 -15.75 -21.93 1.86
CA LYS A 61 -15.00 -22.73 0.89
C LYS A 61 -14.30 -21.86 -0.16
N TRP A 62 -15.00 -20.84 -0.67
CA TRP A 62 -14.44 -19.88 -1.63
C TRP A 62 -13.43 -18.96 -0.95
N VAL A 63 -13.72 -18.50 0.27
CA VAL A 63 -12.77 -17.72 1.08
C VAL A 63 -11.47 -18.51 1.31
N GLY A 64 -11.57 -19.76 1.75
CA GLY A 64 -10.42 -20.62 1.98
C GLY A 64 -9.62 -20.89 0.69
N GLY A 65 -10.32 -21.06 -0.44
CA GLY A 65 -9.67 -21.21 -1.75
C GLY A 65 -8.87 -19.96 -2.15
N VAL A 66 -9.45 -18.77 -2.03
CA VAL A 66 -8.77 -17.50 -2.35
C VAL A 66 -7.59 -17.28 -1.41
N LEU A 67 -7.77 -17.46 -0.11
CA LEU A 67 -6.67 -17.36 0.87
C LEU A 67 -5.56 -18.37 0.60
N GLY A 68 -5.90 -19.59 0.18
CA GLY A 68 -4.93 -20.60 -0.22
C GLY A 68 -4.10 -20.17 -1.43
N VAL A 69 -4.75 -19.65 -2.48
CA VAL A 69 -4.05 -19.12 -3.67
C VAL A 69 -3.15 -17.94 -3.30
N VAL A 70 -3.65 -17.00 -2.49
CA VAL A 70 -2.86 -15.86 -2.00
C VAL A 70 -1.66 -16.33 -1.17
N ALA A 71 -1.86 -17.29 -0.27
CA ALA A 71 -0.78 -17.82 0.57
C ALA A 71 0.30 -18.53 -0.27
N VAL A 72 -0.10 -19.30 -1.29
CA VAL A 72 0.85 -19.92 -2.23
C VAL A 72 1.62 -18.86 -3.03
N PHE A 73 0.92 -17.82 -3.51
CA PHE A 73 1.54 -16.71 -4.25
C PHE A 73 2.55 -15.94 -3.39
N VAL A 74 2.16 -15.58 -2.16
CA VAL A 74 3.05 -14.91 -1.20
C VAL A 74 4.23 -15.81 -0.84
N GLY A 75 4.00 -17.10 -0.62
CA GLY A 75 5.07 -18.07 -0.37
C GLY A 75 6.05 -18.18 -1.53
N ALA A 76 5.56 -18.21 -2.77
CA ALA A 76 6.39 -18.22 -3.97
C ALA A 76 7.20 -16.92 -4.12
N LEU A 77 6.59 -15.76 -3.86
CA LEU A 77 7.28 -14.46 -3.86
C LEU A 77 8.40 -14.42 -2.81
N LEU A 78 8.11 -14.82 -1.57
CA LEU A 78 9.12 -14.87 -0.51
C LEU A 78 10.26 -15.83 -0.88
N PHE A 79 9.94 -16.99 -1.46
CA PHE A 79 10.97 -17.91 -1.95
C PHE A 79 11.87 -17.26 -3.01
N CYS A 80 11.31 -16.52 -3.96
CA CYS A 80 12.08 -15.81 -4.99
C CYS A 80 12.97 -14.69 -4.40
N ILE A 81 12.49 -13.99 -3.37
CA ILE A 81 13.21 -12.88 -2.73
C ILE A 81 14.38 -13.40 -1.88
N TYR A 82 14.18 -14.51 -1.16
CA TYR A 82 15.20 -15.13 -0.32
C TYR A 82 16.09 -16.15 -1.05
N GLU A 83 15.87 -16.38 -2.35
CA GLU A 83 16.71 -17.26 -3.16
C GLU A 83 18.14 -16.69 -3.27
N PRO A 84 19.19 -17.46 -2.93
CA PRO A 84 20.56 -17.02 -3.13
C PRO A 84 20.82 -16.77 -4.63
N GLU A 85 21.41 -15.61 -4.94
CA GLU A 85 21.66 -15.08 -6.30
C GLU A 85 20.42 -14.55 -7.06
N GLN A 86 19.21 -14.58 -6.49
CA GLN A 86 17.96 -14.03 -7.07
C GLN A 86 17.74 -14.39 -8.56
N LYS A 87 18.10 -15.62 -8.96
CA LYS A 87 18.04 -16.06 -10.36
C LYS A 87 16.64 -15.93 -10.95
N THR A 88 15.62 -16.27 -10.17
CA THR A 88 14.23 -16.20 -10.59
C THR A 88 13.77 -14.75 -10.85
N LEU A 89 14.15 -13.80 -9.99
CA LEU A 89 13.83 -12.38 -10.18
C LEU A 89 14.55 -11.79 -11.39
N ASN A 90 15.83 -12.14 -11.59
CA ASN A 90 16.61 -11.73 -12.75
C ASN A 90 16.03 -12.29 -14.06
N TRP A 91 15.50 -13.51 -14.03
CA TRP A 91 14.79 -14.09 -15.18
C TRP A 91 13.51 -13.30 -15.54
N PHE A 92 12.74 -12.84 -14.54
CA PHE A 92 11.57 -12.00 -14.79
C PHE A 92 11.93 -10.63 -15.38
N ILE A 93 13.08 -10.08 -14.99
CA ILE A 93 13.63 -8.85 -15.59
C ILE A 93 14.05 -9.09 -17.04
N GLU A 94 14.76 -10.18 -17.32
CA GLU A 94 15.19 -10.54 -18.69
C GLU A 94 14.00 -10.79 -19.64
N LYS A 95 12.87 -11.22 -19.10
CA LYS A 95 11.64 -11.46 -19.87
C LYS A 95 10.75 -10.22 -20.02
N ASP A 96 11.20 -9.04 -19.61
CA ASP A 96 10.41 -7.79 -19.60
C ASP A 96 9.08 -7.91 -18.83
N ILE A 97 8.99 -8.87 -17.90
CA ILE A 97 7.80 -9.07 -17.07
C ILE A 97 7.84 -8.11 -15.87
N LEU A 98 9.03 -7.91 -15.29
CA LEU A 98 9.26 -6.98 -14.20
C LEU A 98 10.33 -5.97 -14.59
N GLN A 99 10.13 -4.72 -14.23
CA GLN A 99 11.14 -3.69 -14.44
C GLN A 99 12.15 -3.69 -13.28
N GLN A 100 13.41 -3.35 -13.57
CA GLN A 100 14.47 -3.29 -12.55
C GLN A 100 14.07 -2.44 -11.34
N TYR A 101 13.37 -1.31 -11.55
CA TYR A 101 12.92 -0.45 -10.46
C TYR A 101 11.92 -1.15 -9.52
N GLN A 102 11.08 -2.06 -10.05
CA GLN A 102 10.06 -2.77 -9.27
C GLN A 102 10.71 -3.79 -8.35
N VAL A 103 11.66 -4.56 -8.87
CA VAL A 103 12.45 -5.51 -8.09
C VAL A 103 13.28 -4.78 -7.04
N ASN A 104 13.93 -3.69 -7.42
CA ASN A 104 14.66 -2.83 -6.51
C ASN A 104 13.80 -2.33 -5.35
N ARG A 105 12.56 -1.87 -5.61
CA ARG A 105 11.62 -1.47 -4.54
C ARG A 105 11.29 -2.62 -3.59
N ILE A 106 11.02 -3.83 -4.11
CA ILE A 106 10.76 -5.01 -3.29
C ILE A 106 12.00 -5.34 -2.44
N ASN A 107 13.17 -5.42 -3.04
CA ASN A 107 14.41 -5.74 -2.33
C ASN A 107 14.78 -4.69 -1.30
N SER A 108 14.61 -3.40 -1.60
CA SER A 108 14.87 -2.31 -0.65
C SER A 108 13.98 -2.36 0.60
N TYR A 109 12.81 -3.00 0.51
CA TYR A 109 11.93 -3.24 1.65
C TYR A 109 12.42 -4.38 2.54
N PHE A 110 12.89 -5.49 1.95
CA PHE A 110 13.37 -6.67 2.70
C PHE A 110 14.82 -6.54 3.18
N PHE A 111 15.66 -5.85 2.41
CA PHE A 111 17.09 -5.67 2.64
C PHE A 111 17.45 -4.18 2.57
N PRO A 112 16.95 -3.35 3.49
CA PRO A 112 17.12 -1.90 3.41
C PRO A 112 18.58 -1.43 3.47
N GLU A 113 19.46 -2.20 4.11
CA GLU A 113 20.90 -1.89 4.24
C GLU A 113 21.65 -2.01 2.91
N ASP A 114 21.22 -2.90 2.01
CA ASP A 114 21.85 -3.13 0.71
C ASP A 114 21.41 -2.10 -0.35
N TYR A 115 20.35 -1.33 -0.06
CA TYR A 115 19.75 -0.35 -1.00
C TYR A 115 19.59 1.05 -0.37
N PRO A 116 20.68 1.66 0.14
CA PRO A 116 20.61 2.91 0.92
C PRO A 116 20.01 4.09 0.14
N ASP A 117 20.26 4.18 -1.17
CA ASP A 117 19.74 5.27 -2.01
C ASP A 117 18.21 5.20 -2.18
N GLN A 118 17.66 3.99 -2.21
CA GLN A 118 16.22 3.75 -2.44
C GLN A 118 15.40 3.84 -1.17
N THR A 119 16.03 3.62 -0.01
CA THR A 119 15.41 3.69 1.32
C THR A 119 15.64 5.02 2.02
N ARG A 120 16.54 5.87 1.49
CA ARG A 120 16.94 7.14 2.12
C ARG A 120 15.76 8.01 2.52
N GLN A 121 14.79 8.19 1.63
CA GLN A 121 13.65 9.08 1.88
C GLN A 121 12.74 8.55 3.00
N GLN A 122 12.51 7.24 3.00
CA GLN A 122 11.72 6.54 4.01
C GLN A 122 12.42 6.57 5.37
N LEU A 123 13.72 6.27 5.41
CA LEU A 123 14.50 6.31 6.65
C LEU A 123 14.57 7.73 7.23
N ASN A 124 14.79 8.74 6.38
CA ASN A 124 14.79 10.13 6.79
C ASN A 124 13.42 10.57 7.32
N SER A 125 12.33 10.08 6.75
CA SER A 125 10.98 10.38 7.25
C SER A 125 10.72 9.82 8.65
N VAL A 126 11.19 8.59 8.93
CA VAL A 126 11.09 7.99 10.26
C VAL A 126 11.94 8.77 11.27
N MET A 127 13.15 9.18 10.87
CA MET A 127 14.01 10.01 11.69
C MET A 127 13.38 11.38 11.97
N ALA A 128 12.71 12.00 11.00
CA ALA A 128 11.98 13.26 11.15
C ALA A 128 10.92 13.18 12.25
N ILE A 129 10.06 12.15 12.15
CA ILE A 129 8.99 11.90 13.11
C ILE A 129 9.58 11.65 14.50
N GLY A 130 10.63 10.83 14.59
CA GLY A 130 11.32 10.55 15.85
C GLY A 130 11.94 11.81 16.47
N GLY A 131 12.46 12.72 15.66
CA GLY A 131 13.05 13.98 16.09
C GLY A 131 12.05 15.00 16.68
N GLY A 132 10.76 14.87 16.37
CA GLY A 132 9.71 15.74 16.91
C GLY A 132 9.34 15.48 18.36
N GLN A 133 9.74 14.35 18.94
CA GLN A 133 9.46 14.00 20.35
C GLN A 133 7.97 14.20 20.72
N LEU A 134 7.65 14.60 21.96
CA LEU A 134 6.27 14.73 22.44
C LEU A 134 5.55 16.00 21.94
N LEU A 135 6.25 17.15 21.94
CA LEU A 135 5.66 18.47 21.70
C LEU A 135 6.05 19.10 20.37
N GLY A 136 6.96 18.47 19.61
CA GLY A 136 7.47 19.00 18.35
C GLY A 136 8.63 19.96 18.53
N LYS A 137 9.28 20.29 17.41
CA LYS A 137 10.35 21.30 17.35
C LYS A 137 9.82 22.73 17.12
N GLY A 138 8.50 22.91 17.00
CA GLY A 138 7.85 24.19 16.73
C GLY A 138 7.49 24.38 15.26
N LEU A 139 6.35 25.04 15.03
CA LEU A 139 5.82 25.29 13.69
C LEU A 139 6.72 26.20 12.88
N ASN A 140 6.95 25.84 11.62
CA ASN A 140 7.80 26.58 10.69
C ASN A 140 9.22 26.83 11.23
N ASN A 141 9.77 25.86 11.94
CA ASN A 141 11.13 25.94 12.46
C ASN A 141 12.13 25.93 11.29
N SER A 142 13.02 26.92 11.26
CA SER A 142 14.03 27.06 10.21
C SER A 142 15.41 26.51 10.59
N THR A 143 15.52 25.76 11.68
CA THR A 143 16.79 25.18 12.16
C THR A 143 17.41 24.26 11.08
N TYR A 144 18.74 24.26 10.96
CA TYR A 144 19.48 23.39 10.02
C TYR A 144 19.25 21.88 10.22
N GLU A 145 18.77 21.50 11.40
CA GLU A 145 18.34 20.14 11.77
C GLU A 145 16.88 19.83 11.39
N SER A 146 16.16 20.78 10.78
CA SER A 146 14.82 20.56 10.26
C SER A 146 14.88 19.83 8.94
N VAL A 147 14.03 18.81 8.78
CA VAL A 147 13.94 18.01 7.55
C VAL A 147 13.56 18.85 6.34
N LYS A 148 12.89 19.98 6.57
CA LYS A 148 12.51 20.99 5.57
C LYS A 148 13.68 21.76 4.97
N ASN A 149 14.64 22.16 5.79
CA ASN A 149 15.77 22.99 5.36
C ASN A 149 17.06 22.21 5.12
N GLY A 150 17.19 21.01 5.71
CA GLY A 150 18.38 20.16 5.55
C GLY A 150 18.42 19.32 4.27
N ASN A 151 17.41 19.44 3.39
CA ASN A 151 17.29 18.65 2.15
C ASN A 151 17.28 17.12 2.40
N PHE A 152 16.82 16.70 3.58
CA PHE A 152 16.75 15.28 3.97
C PHE A 152 15.58 14.57 3.28
N LEU A 153 14.53 15.30 2.88
CA LEU A 153 13.43 14.82 2.04
C LEU A 153 13.39 15.63 0.75
N SER A 154 13.59 14.98 -0.39
CA SER A 154 13.51 15.65 -1.71
C SER A 154 12.08 16.05 -2.09
N GLU A 155 11.07 15.36 -1.53
CA GLU A 155 9.64 15.64 -1.76
C GLU A 155 8.86 15.64 -0.44
N GLU A 156 8.99 16.73 0.31
CA GLU A 156 8.32 16.93 1.60
C GLU A 156 6.82 17.27 1.49
N GLN A 157 6.39 17.80 0.33
CA GLN A 157 5.04 18.34 0.13
C GLN A 157 4.00 17.30 -0.33
N CYS A 158 4.46 16.13 -0.80
CA CYS A 158 3.60 15.06 -1.30
C CYS A 158 3.42 13.98 -0.22
N ASP A 159 3.95 12.78 -0.49
CA ASP A 159 3.71 11.57 0.31
C ASP A 159 4.31 11.63 1.74
N PHE A 160 5.13 12.63 2.04
CA PHE A 160 5.85 12.76 3.30
C PHE A 160 5.44 13.96 4.16
N ILE A 161 4.32 14.63 3.84
CA ILE A 161 3.83 15.76 4.65
C ILE A 161 3.62 15.39 6.13
N PHE A 162 3.25 14.13 6.40
CA PHE A 162 3.06 13.65 7.76
C PHE A 162 4.37 13.56 8.55
N ALA A 163 5.51 13.37 7.87
CA ALA A 163 6.82 13.38 8.52
C ALA A 163 7.18 14.78 9.03
N VAL A 164 6.83 15.82 8.26
CA VAL A 164 6.98 17.23 8.66
C VAL A 164 6.07 17.56 9.84
N VAL A 165 4.80 17.13 9.78
CA VAL A 165 3.84 17.25 10.89
C VAL A 165 4.39 16.60 12.16
N GLY A 166 4.93 15.39 12.06
CA GLY A 166 5.55 14.66 13.16
C GLY A 166 6.73 15.39 13.77
N GLU A 167 7.58 16.01 12.95
CA GLU A 167 8.71 16.80 13.43
C GLU A 167 8.27 18.10 14.11
N GLU A 168 7.40 18.87 13.48
CA GLU A 168 7.04 20.23 13.93
C GLU A 168 6.07 20.24 15.11
N LEU A 169 5.07 19.37 15.09
CA LEU A 169 4.00 19.29 16.09
C LEU A 169 4.19 18.13 17.10
N GLY A 170 5.16 17.25 16.84
CA GLY A 170 5.47 16.11 17.70
C GLY A 170 4.36 15.06 17.72
N PHE A 171 4.46 14.18 18.72
CA PHE A 171 3.47 13.14 18.97
C PHE A 171 2.08 13.73 19.24
N ALA A 172 1.97 14.79 20.05
CA ALA A 172 0.69 15.36 20.45
C ALA A 172 -0.12 15.88 19.25
N GLY A 173 0.51 16.64 18.35
CA GLY A 173 -0.20 17.14 17.16
C GLY A 173 -0.45 16.06 16.11
N SER A 174 0.49 15.12 15.93
CA SER A 174 0.28 13.95 15.06
C SER A 174 -0.92 13.12 15.51
N ALA A 175 -1.04 12.84 16.81
CA ALA A 175 -2.16 12.09 17.38
C ALA A 175 -3.49 12.84 17.21
N PHE A 176 -3.49 14.16 17.39
CA PHE A 176 -4.67 14.99 17.18
C PHE A 176 -5.16 14.94 15.72
N ILE A 177 -4.25 15.01 14.74
CA ILE A 177 -4.60 14.90 13.32
C ILE A 177 -5.18 13.52 13.00
N ILE A 178 -4.53 12.45 13.46
CA ILE A 178 -5.05 11.07 13.27
C ILE A 178 -6.45 10.93 13.88
N LEU A 179 -6.69 11.50 15.05
CA LEU A 179 -8.00 11.47 15.70
C LEU A 179 -9.08 12.15 14.86
N ILE A 180 -8.78 13.30 14.25
CA ILE A 180 -9.72 13.99 13.35
C ILE A 180 -10.05 13.13 12.13
N TYR A 181 -9.03 12.54 11.48
CA TYR A 181 -9.27 11.64 10.35
C TYR A 181 -10.12 10.44 10.75
N LEU A 182 -9.86 9.86 11.92
CA LEU A 182 -10.62 8.72 12.43
C LEU A 182 -12.10 9.09 12.69
N LEU A 183 -12.36 10.26 13.28
CA LEU A 183 -13.73 10.74 13.49
C LEU A 183 -14.47 10.95 12.16
N LEU A 184 -13.80 11.54 11.17
CA LEU A 184 -14.36 11.73 9.83
C LEU A 184 -14.75 10.39 9.18
N PHE A 185 -13.88 9.37 9.30
CA PHE A 185 -14.17 8.04 8.76
C PHE A 185 -15.30 7.29 9.46
N ILE A 186 -15.53 7.55 10.76
CA ILE A 186 -16.62 6.91 11.51
C ILE A 186 -17.96 7.57 11.22
N GLU A 187 -17.96 8.89 10.96
CA GLU A 187 -19.18 9.63 10.66
C GLU A 187 -19.68 9.46 9.21
N ALA A 188 -18.77 9.13 8.28
CA ALA A 188 -19.05 8.92 6.85
C ALA A 188 -19.67 7.55 6.54
#